data_AF-A0A3B0B1C3-F1
#
_entry.id   AF-A0A3B0B1C3-F1
#
_cell.length_a   1.000
_cell.length_b   1.000
_cell.length_c   1.000
_cell.angle_alpha   90.00
_cell.angle_beta   90.00
_cell.angle_gamma   90.00
#
_symmetry.space_group_name_H-M   'P 1'
#
loop_
_entity.id
_entity.type
_entity.pdbx_description
1 polymer ?
#
loop_
_entity_poly.entity_id
_entity_poly.type
_entity_poly.pdbx_seq_one_letter_code
_entity_poly.pdbx_strand_id
1 'polypeptide(L)'
;MGWRFTTSRHLCGPPVRSGVGLVRVRHPRRREDRRGLPRMARSSRAEDAGGDTVRGGQQLEQLTQRMLTSTPACANDGRFIEDNPDPATTTALRRVCFGCDLLAACNAFAKSAKPEAGFWAGTDYSTRRLGRPPKEAADAAGSRS
;
A
#
# COMPACT_ATOMS: atom_id res chain seq x y z
N MET A 1 36.20 -30.55 -6.13
CA MET A 1 34.76 -30.89 -6.19
C MET A 1 34.10 -29.94 -7.19
N GLY A 2 33.69 -30.45 -8.35
CA GLY A 2 33.11 -29.66 -9.43
C GLY A 2 31.60 -29.82 -9.48
N TRP A 3 30.88 -28.71 -9.59
CA TRP A 3 29.47 -28.69 -9.93
C TRP A 3 29.35 -28.04 -11.31
N ARG A 4 29.33 -28.91 -12.33
CA ARG A 4 28.99 -28.57 -13.71
C ARG A 4 27.46 -28.63 -13.82
N PHE A 5 26.80 -27.48 -13.94
CA PHE A 5 25.44 -27.45 -14.47
C PHE A 5 25.52 -27.42 -15.99
N THR A 6 25.21 -28.57 -16.58
CA THR A 6 25.05 -28.77 -18.02
C THR A 6 23.69 -28.24 -18.47
N THR A 7 23.74 -27.32 -19.44
CA THR A 7 22.90 -27.21 -20.63
C THR A 7 21.49 -27.83 -20.59
N SER A 8 20.46 -27.01 -20.74
CA SER A 8 19.35 -27.40 -21.62
C SER A 8 18.76 -26.18 -22.34
N ARG A 9 19.30 -25.94 -23.54
CA ARG A 9 18.67 -25.17 -24.62
C ARG A 9 17.44 -25.94 -25.08
N HIS A 10 16.24 -25.46 -24.77
CA HIS A 10 15.07 -25.74 -25.61
C HIS A 10 14.77 -24.53 -26.47
N LEU A 11 15.32 -24.58 -27.68
CA LEU A 11 14.78 -23.95 -28.87
C LEU A 11 13.44 -24.62 -29.17
N CYS A 12 12.35 -23.87 -29.04
CA CYS A 12 11.11 -24.12 -29.79
C CYS A 12 10.66 -22.77 -30.35
N GLY A 13 10.88 -22.59 -31.65
CA GLY A 13 10.52 -21.39 -32.39
C GLY A 13 9.00 -21.24 -32.58
N PRO A 14 8.56 -20.08 -33.11
CA PRO A 14 7.15 -19.76 -33.31
C PRO A 14 6.58 -20.40 -34.58
N PRO A 15 5.32 -20.86 -34.58
CA PRO A 15 4.56 -20.97 -35.81
C PRO A 15 3.84 -19.64 -36.14
N VAL A 16 4.08 -19.19 -37.37
CA VAL A 16 3.32 -18.19 -38.14
C VAL A 16 1.95 -18.74 -38.59
N ARG A 17 1.04 -17.82 -38.98
CA ARG A 17 -0.26 -17.95 -39.73
C ARG A 17 -1.45 -17.46 -38.90
N SER A 18 -2.46 -16.77 -39.42
CA SER A 18 -2.80 -16.31 -40.78
C SER A 18 -3.82 -15.17 -40.63
N GLY A 19 -3.76 -14.19 -41.52
CA GLY A 19 -4.81 -13.20 -41.67
C GLY A 19 -6.11 -13.83 -42.20
N VAL A 20 -7.24 -13.37 -41.67
CA VAL A 20 -8.55 -13.58 -42.27
C VAL A 20 -9.30 -12.26 -42.22
N GLY A 21 -9.76 -11.81 -43.38
CA GLY A 21 -10.28 -10.47 -43.63
C GLY A 21 -11.57 -10.16 -42.87
N LEU A 22 -11.62 -8.96 -42.30
CA LEU A 22 -12.86 -8.38 -41.82
C LEU A 22 -13.66 -7.85 -43.00
N VAL A 23 -14.71 -8.58 -43.35
CA VAL A 23 -15.80 -8.13 -44.23
C VAL A 23 -16.45 -6.90 -43.59
N ARG A 24 -16.39 -5.76 -44.28
CA ARG A 24 -17.14 -4.54 -43.93
C ARG A 24 -18.62 -4.75 -44.27
N VAL A 25 -19.44 -5.06 -43.27
CA VAL A 25 -20.90 -4.94 -43.40
C VAL A 25 -21.27 -3.47 -43.20
N ARG A 26 -21.73 -2.83 -44.29
CA ARG A 26 -22.37 -1.51 -44.26
C ARG A 26 -23.76 -1.67 -43.64
N HIS A 27 -23.95 -1.17 -42.41
CA HIS A 27 -25.30 -1.02 -41.86
C HIS A 27 -25.97 0.26 -42.41
N PRO A 28 -27.22 0.17 -42.88
CA PRO A 28 -27.98 1.32 -43.33
C PRO A 28 -28.34 2.24 -42.15
N ARG A 29 -28.33 3.55 -42.41
CA ARG A 29 -28.80 4.57 -41.47
C ARG A 29 -30.29 4.35 -41.19
N ARG A 30 -30.63 3.85 -40.01
CA ARG A 30 -31.99 4.00 -39.46
C ARG A 30 -32.01 5.16 -38.47
N ARG A 31 -32.56 6.26 -38.97
CA ARG A 31 -33.20 7.31 -38.18
C ARG A 31 -34.39 6.64 -37.50
N GLU A 32 -34.46 6.60 -36.17
CA GLU A 32 -35.75 6.39 -35.51
C GLU A 32 -35.75 7.00 -34.11
N ASP A 33 -36.71 7.91 -33.95
CA ASP A 33 -37.51 8.23 -32.79
C ASP A 33 -36.90 8.25 -31.37
N ARG A 34 -36.65 9.50 -30.97
CA ARG A 34 -36.91 10.01 -29.63
C ARG A 34 -38.38 9.82 -29.26
N ARG A 35 -38.74 8.68 -28.66
CA ARG A 35 -39.82 8.58 -27.65
C ARG A 35 -39.86 7.17 -27.05
N GLY A 36 -39.39 7.07 -25.81
CA GLY A 36 -39.62 5.90 -24.94
C GLY A 36 -38.49 4.87 -24.93
N LEU A 37 -37.49 5.07 -24.08
CA LEU A 37 -36.65 3.97 -23.60
C LEU A 37 -36.76 3.84 -22.08
N PRO A 38 -36.87 2.60 -21.56
CA PRO A 38 -37.10 2.30 -20.17
C PRO A 38 -35.91 2.70 -19.29
N ARG A 39 -36.24 3.18 -18.10
CA ARG A 39 -35.34 3.35 -16.94
C ARG A 39 -34.80 1.98 -16.54
N MET A 40 -33.69 1.51 -17.11
CA MET A 40 -32.70 0.57 -16.53
C MET A 40 -31.63 0.20 -17.56
N ALA A 41 -30.39 0.67 -17.34
CA ALA A 41 -29.11 -0.01 -17.62
C ALA A 41 -27.95 1.00 -17.41
N ARG A 42 -27.90 1.60 -16.22
CA ARG A 42 -26.67 2.20 -15.66
C ARG A 42 -26.03 1.18 -14.71
N SER A 43 -25.81 -0.03 -15.21
CA SER A 43 -25.02 -1.05 -14.51
C SER A 43 -23.79 -1.27 -15.37
N SER A 44 -22.63 -0.75 -14.94
CA SER A 44 -21.25 -1.18 -15.31
C SER A 44 -20.15 -0.10 -15.16
N ARG A 45 -20.40 1.08 -14.57
CA ARG A 45 -19.33 2.06 -14.27
C ARG A 45 -19.61 2.83 -13.00
N ALA A 46 -19.24 2.26 -11.84
CA ALA A 46 -18.84 2.98 -10.61
C ALA A 46 -18.87 2.10 -9.34
N GLU A 47 -19.10 0.78 -9.42
CA GLU A 47 -19.25 -0.06 -8.21
C GLU A 47 -17.92 -0.53 -7.59
N ASP A 48 -16.91 0.35 -7.52
CA ASP A 48 -15.73 0.13 -6.65
C ASP A 48 -15.11 1.46 -6.17
N ALA A 49 -15.90 2.54 -6.11
CA ALA A 49 -15.49 3.79 -5.48
C ALA A 49 -16.09 3.90 -4.07
N GLY A 50 -15.75 2.97 -3.19
CA GLY A 50 -16.32 2.92 -1.84
C GLY A 50 -15.45 2.25 -0.78
N GLY A 51 -14.15 2.06 -1.03
CA GLY A 51 -13.21 1.62 0.00
C GLY A 51 -12.48 2.83 0.57
N ASP A 52 -12.63 3.07 1.86
CA ASP A 52 -11.79 3.99 2.66
C ASP A 52 -10.32 3.66 2.34
N THR A 53 -9.71 4.41 1.42
CA THR A 53 -8.35 4.14 0.97
C THR A 53 -7.42 4.65 2.05
N VAL A 54 -7.07 3.75 2.98
CA VAL A 54 -6.07 4.00 4.02
C VAL A 54 -4.87 4.67 3.36
N ARG A 55 -4.47 5.84 3.87
CA ARG A 55 -3.29 6.55 3.37
C ARG A 55 -2.11 5.58 3.33
N GLY A 56 -1.46 5.47 2.18
CA GLY A 56 -0.36 4.53 2.00
C GLY A 56 -0.75 3.07 1.78
N GLY A 57 -1.99 2.78 1.37
CA GLY A 57 -2.46 1.40 1.13
C GLY A 57 -1.59 0.57 0.18
N GLN A 58 -1.12 1.16 -0.93
CA GLN A 58 -0.20 0.47 -1.85
C GLN A 58 1.14 0.11 -1.19
N GLN A 59 1.69 1.02 -0.38
CA GLN A 59 2.95 0.79 0.34
C GLN A 59 2.76 -0.24 1.46
N LEU A 60 1.57 -0.25 2.10
CA LEU A 60 1.21 -1.25 3.10
C LEU A 60 1.14 -2.64 2.48
N GLU A 61 0.50 -2.77 1.32
CA GLU A 61 0.41 -4.02 0.58
C GLU A 61 1.81 -4.53 0.20
N GLN A 62 2.66 -3.67 -0.37
CA GLN A 62 4.04 -4.02 -0.69
C GLN A 62 4.85 -4.44 0.54
N LEU A 63 4.72 -3.71 1.66
CA LEU A 63 5.38 -4.07 2.90
C LEU A 63 4.90 -5.43 3.41
N THR A 64 3.59 -5.66 3.38
CA THR A 64 2.96 -6.93 3.81
C THR A 64 3.49 -8.09 2.98
N GLN A 65 3.54 -7.96 1.65
CA GLN A 65 4.09 -8.99 0.77
C GLN A 65 5.55 -9.31 1.07
N ARG A 66 6.37 -8.30 1.39
CA ARG A 66 7.77 -8.54 1.79
C ARG A 66 7.86 -9.23 3.15
N MET A 67 7.00 -8.90 4.09
CA MET A 67 6.95 -9.56 5.41
C MET A 67 6.54 -11.04 5.33
N LEU A 68 5.85 -11.47 4.27
CA LEU A 68 5.54 -12.89 4.04
C LEU A 68 6.80 -13.72 3.71
N THR A 69 7.84 -13.09 3.18
CA THR A 69 9.07 -13.75 2.72
C THR A 69 10.29 -13.43 3.57
N SER A 70 10.20 -12.44 4.45
CA SER A 70 11.29 -12.00 5.33
C SER A 70 10.73 -11.58 6.69
N THR A 71 11.29 -12.13 7.76
CA THR A 71 10.96 -11.72 9.12
C THR A 71 11.71 -10.43 9.47
N PRO A 72 11.03 -9.32 9.78
CA PRO A 72 11.71 -8.09 10.16
C PRO A 72 12.49 -8.29 11.47
N ALA A 73 13.62 -7.59 11.61
CA ALA A 73 14.43 -7.63 12.83
C ALA A 73 13.68 -7.14 14.09
N CYS A 74 12.64 -6.33 13.91
CA CYS A 74 11.78 -5.84 14.99
C CYS A 74 10.58 -6.77 15.28
N ALA A 75 10.46 -7.92 14.61
CA ALA A 75 9.38 -8.86 14.87
C ALA A 75 9.41 -9.31 16.33
N ASN A 76 8.26 -9.22 17.01
CA ASN A 76 8.08 -9.58 18.42
C ASN A 76 8.80 -8.67 19.44
N ASP A 77 9.33 -7.52 19.03
CA ASP A 77 9.86 -6.52 19.97
C ASP A 77 8.77 -5.50 20.31
N GLY A 78 8.14 -5.68 21.48
CA GLY A 78 7.04 -4.82 21.96
C GLY A 78 7.43 -3.36 22.16
N ARG A 79 8.73 -3.04 22.26
CA ARG A 79 9.21 -1.66 22.40
C ARG A 79 8.95 -0.83 21.14
N PHE A 80 8.70 -1.45 19.99
CA PHE A 80 8.34 -0.74 18.75
C PHE A 80 6.90 -0.21 18.75
N ILE A 81 6.03 -0.72 19.63
CA ILE A 81 4.65 -0.23 19.81
C ILE A 81 4.48 0.54 21.12
N GLU A 82 5.55 0.66 21.92
CA GLU A 82 5.54 1.41 23.16
C GLU A 82 5.36 2.90 22.89
N ASP A 83 4.46 3.52 23.65
CA ASP A 83 4.27 4.96 23.63
C ASP A 83 5.32 5.64 24.51
N ASN A 84 5.97 6.68 23.98
CA ASN A 84 6.98 7.46 24.71
C ASN A 84 8.16 6.64 25.27
N PRO A 85 8.89 5.88 24.43
CA PRO A 85 10.08 5.18 24.86
C PRO A 85 11.15 6.18 25.34
N ASP A 86 11.94 5.80 26.34
CA ASP A 86 13.04 6.64 26.81
C ASP A 86 14.12 6.83 25.72
N PRO A 87 14.94 7.90 25.78
CA PRO A 87 15.92 8.20 24.73
C PRO A 87 16.97 7.10 24.47
N ALA A 88 17.34 6.32 25.50
CA ALA A 88 18.27 5.21 25.34
C ALA A 88 17.59 4.05 24.59
N THR A 89 16.33 3.77 24.91
CA THR A 89 15.50 2.82 24.16
C THR A 89 15.32 3.27 22.71
N THR A 90 14.98 4.53 22.44
CA THR A 90 14.88 5.05 21.06
C THR A 90 16.18 4.84 20.28
N THR A 91 17.33 5.06 20.91
CA THR A 91 18.65 4.85 20.27
C THR A 91 18.88 3.38 19.93
N ALA A 92 18.49 2.45 20.80
CA ALA A 92 18.57 1.02 20.53
C ALA A 92 17.63 0.60 19.38
N LEU A 93 16.38 1.06 19.38
CA LEU A 93 15.40 0.78 18.32
C LEU A 93 15.86 1.30 16.95
N ARG A 94 16.51 2.47 16.90
CA ARG A 94 17.13 2.99 15.66
C ARG A 94 18.14 2.02 15.08
N ARG A 95 19.03 1.46 15.90
CA ARG A 95 20.06 0.51 15.44
C ARG A 95 19.43 -0.75 14.84
N VAL A 96 18.42 -1.31 15.51
CA VAL A 96 17.66 -2.47 15.01
C VAL A 96 17.00 -2.13 13.67
N CYS A 97 16.38 -0.96 13.57
CA CYS A 97 15.69 -0.54 12.36
C CYS A 97 16.64 -0.32 11.18
N PHE A 98 17.81 0.28 11.41
CA PHE A 98 18.81 0.52 10.36
C PHE A 98 19.51 -0.75 9.87
N GLY A 99 19.49 -1.84 10.65
CA GLY A 99 19.97 -3.15 10.24
C GLY A 99 18.92 -4.03 9.53
N CYS A 100 17.69 -3.55 9.35
CA CYS A 100 16.59 -4.35 8.81
C CYS A 100 16.49 -4.25 7.28
N ASP A 101 16.43 -5.40 6.59
CA ASP A 101 16.29 -5.46 5.11
C ASP A 101 14.96 -4.88 4.59
N LEU A 102 13.97 -4.76 5.47
CA LEU A 102 12.67 -4.16 5.17
C LEU A 102 12.65 -2.65 5.36
N LEU A 103 13.74 -2.02 5.83
CA LEU A 103 13.83 -0.59 6.14
C LEU A 103 13.27 0.30 5.03
N ALA A 104 13.62 0.03 3.78
CA ALA A 104 13.16 0.83 2.64
C ALA A 104 11.63 0.77 2.45
N ALA A 105 11.03 -0.41 2.59
CA ALA A 105 9.57 -0.56 2.48
C ALA A 105 8.85 0.04 3.68
N CYS A 106 9.39 -0.15 4.89
CA CYS A 106 8.88 0.50 6.10
C CYS A 106 8.92 2.02 5.96
N ASN A 107 9.99 2.58 5.41
CA ASN A 107 10.14 4.03 5.21
C ASN A 107 9.12 4.56 4.18
N ALA A 108 8.92 3.83 3.08
CA ALA A 108 7.93 4.20 2.06
C ALA A 108 6.52 4.25 2.65
N PHE A 109 6.12 3.21 3.39
CA PHE A 109 4.85 3.17 4.10
C PHE A 109 4.73 4.28 5.14
N ALA A 110 5.72 4.46 6.01
CA ALA A 110 5.66 5.44 7.10
C ALA A 110 5.58 6.90 6.59
N LYS A 111 6.15 7.19 5.42
CA LYS A 111 6.01 8.48 4.74
C LYS A 111 4.62 8.71 4.16
N SER A 112 4.04 7.68 3.52
CA SER A 112 2.72 7.79 2.88
C SER A 112 1.57 7.73 3.88
N ALA A 113 1.62 6.79 4.82
CA ALA A 113 0.56 6.54 5.79
C ALA A 113 0.59 7.52 6.95
N LYS A 114 1.78 8.03 7.30
CA LYS A 114 1.99 8.87 8.49
C LYS A 114 1.34 8.23 9.73
N PRO A 115 1.81 7.04 10.17
CA PRO A 115 1.20 6.31 11.27
C PRO A 115 1.04 7.19 12.52
N GLU A 116 -0.01 6.94 13.28
CA GLU A 116 -0.37 7.78 14.43
C GLU A 116 0.43 7.45 15.69
N ALA A 117 1.10 6.30 15.74
CA ALA A 117 1.83 5.79 16.88
C ALA A 117 2.94 4.80 16.47
N GLY A 118 3.80 4.47 17.44
CA GLY A 118 4.87 3.49 17.32
C GLY A 118 6.15 3.99 16.64
N PHE A 119 7.12 3.08 16.55
CA PHE A 119 8.45 3.35 15.99
C PHE A 119 8.58 2.75 14.59
N TRP A 120 8.70 3.59 13.57
CA TRP A 120 8.70 3.18 12.17
C TRP A 120 9.91 3.72 11.42
N ALA A 121 10.63 2.85 10.72
CA ALA A 121 11.75 3.21 9.84
C ALA A 121 12.78 4.16 10.50
N GLY A 122 13.10 3.93 11.78
CA GLY A 122 14.07 4.73 12.53
C GLY A 122 13.51 6.03 13.12
N THR A 123 12.19 6.22 13.08
CA THR A 123 11.50 7.43 13.55
C THR A 123 10.41 7.07 14.56
N ASP A 124 10.33 7.81 15.65
CA ASP A 124 9.24 7.70 16.63
C ASP A 124 8.05 8.57 16.19
N TYR A 125 6.89 7.94 15.99
CA TYR A 125 5.64 8.60 15.61
C TYR A 125 4.72 8.85 16.82
N SER A 126 5.00 8.28 17.99
CA SER A 126 4.20 8.45 19.22
C SER A 126 4.23 9.90 19.73
N THR A 127 5.39 10.56 19.59
CA THR A 127 5.58 11.97 20.02
C THR A 127 4.67 12.98 19.31
N ARG A 128 4.13 12.65 18.13
CA ARG A 128 3.17 13.54 17.44
C ARG A 128 1.87 13.74 18.22
N ARG A 129 1.45 12.75 19.01
CA ARG A 129 0.27 12.88 19.87
C ARG A 129 0.58 13.73 21.10
N LEU A 130 1.77 13.59 21.67
CA LEU A 130 2.16 14.26 22.91
C LEU A 130 2.35 15.77 22.78
N GLY A 131 2.55 16.28 21.56
CA GLY A 131 2.61 17.72 21.28
C GLY A 131 1.24 18.43 21.26
N ARG A 132 0.12 17.69 21.26
CA ARG A 132 -1.22 18.25 21.41
C ARG A 132 -1.74 17.88 22.80
N PRO A 133 -1.94 18.85 23.72
CA PRO A 133 -2.64 18.53 24.96
C PRO A 133 -4.00 17.92 24.61
N PRO A 134 -4.47 16.89 25.33
CA PRO A 134 -5.81 16.34 25.12
C PRO A 134 -6.82 17.50 25.15
N LYS A 135 -7.79 17.48 24.24
CA LYS A 135 -8.76 18.57 24.06
C LYS A 135 -9.39 19.01 25.39
N GLU A 136 -9.64 18.06 26.29
CA GLU A 136 -10.17 18.30 27.63
C GLU A 136 -9.24 19.12 28.53
N ALA A 137 -7.91 18.96 28.42
CA ALA A 137 -6.95 19.79 29.14
C ALA A 137 -6.83 21.20 28.53
N ALA A 138 -7.04 21.34 27.22
CA ALA A 138 -7.06 22.64 26.55
C ALA A 138 -8.35 23.44 26.88
N ASP A 139 -9.50 22.79 26.91
CA ASP A 139 -10.79 23.41 27.26
C ASP A 139 -10.85 23.83 28.75
N ALA A 140 -10.24 23.04 29.64
CA ALA A 140 -10.13 23.37 31.07
C ALA A 140 -9.22 24.59 31.35
N ALA A 141 -8.25 24.88 30.47
CA ALA A 141 -7.37 26.04 30.59
C ALA A 141 -8.01 27.35 30.09
N GLY A 142 -9.05 27.27 29.25
CA GLY A 142 -9.74 28.43 28.67
C GLY A 142 -10.93 28.97 29.48
N SER A 143 -11.44 28.23 30.47
CA SER A 143 -12.67 28.57 31.19
C SER A 143 -12.47 29.33 32.52
N ARG A 144 -11.26 29.84 32.78
CA ARG A 144 -11.00 30.78 33.88
C ARG A 144 -10.85 32.19 33.31
N SER A 145 -11.96 32.89 33.11
CA SER A 145 -12.00 34.33 32.82
C SER A 145 -13.27 34.92 33.41
#